data_AF-A0A365D0F2-F1
#
_entry.id   AF-A0A365D0F2-F1
#
_cell.length_a   1.000
_cell.length_b   1.000
_cell.length_c   1.000
_cell.angle_alpha   90.00
_cell.angle_beta   90.00
_cell.angle_gamma   90.00
#
_symmetry.space_group_name_H-M   'P 1'
#
loop_
_entity.id
_entity.type
_entity.pdbx_description
1 polymer ?
#
loop_
_entity_poly.entity_id
_entity_poly.type
_entity_poly.pdbx_seq_one_letter_code
_entity_poly.pdbx_strand_id
1 'polypeptide(L)'
;MAGNIEVFLDPELLYRFRLLGPDGSVMAVSQGFEDKAAVAAGIAAVRECAGTGLVTDLSPAGAVSRPAAVPAAAGVAAPGDLPVVVPACDDRRLPVRLHAYALAKTTRRQAAPRWASAATR
;
A
#
# COMPACT_ATOMS: atom_id res chain seq x y z
N MET A 1 -0.18 -0.49 14.96
CA MET A 1 -1.42 -0.05 14.28
C MET A 1 -1.95 -1.26 13.51
N ALA A 2 -3.21 -1.65 13.69
CA ALA A 2 -3.82 -2.76 12.93
C ALA A 2 -4.89 -2.19 12.01
N GLY A 3 -4.92 -2.61 10.75
CA GLY A 3 -6.01 -2.28 9.83
C GLY A 3 -7.32 -2.95 10.24
N ASN A 4 -8.45 -2.30 9.92
CA ASN A 4 -9.77 -2.83 10.23
C ASN A 4 -10.35 -3.52 8.99
N ILE A 5 -11.03 -4.66 9.18
CA ILE A 5 -11.75 -5.35 8.11
C ILE A 5 -13.23 -5.29 8.42
N GLU A 6 -14.02 -4.83 7.45
CA GLU A 6 -15.48 -4.74 7.54
C GLU A 6 -16.13 -5.60 6.47
N VAL A 7 -17.21 -6.30 6.82
CA VAL A 7 -18.01 -7.12 5.91
C VAL A 7 -19.33 -6.40 5.61
N PHE A 8 -19.73 -6.34 4.35
CA PHE A 8 -20.97 -5.73 3.90
C PHE A 8 -21.60 -6.53 2.76
N LEU A 9 -22.89 -6.31 2.51
CA LEU A 9 -23.59 -6.81 1.33
C LEU A 9 -23.56 -5.72 0.25
N ASP A 10 -23.24 -6.11 -0.98
CA ASP A 10 -23.28 -5.22 -2.13
C ASP A 10 -24.70 -5.18 -2.77
N PRO A 11 -24.93 -4.32 -3.78
CA PRO A 11 -26.22 -4.26 -4.47
C PRO A 11 -26.61 -5.54 -5.22
N GLU A 12 -25.65 -6.42 -5.52
CA GLU A 12 -25.85 -7.72 -6.16
C GLU A 12 -26.18 -8.82 -5.15
N LEU A 13 -26.37 -8.46 -3.87
CA LEU A 13 -26.62 -9.37 -2.74
C LEU A 13 -25.46 -10.33 -2.48
N LEU A 14 -24.24 -9.98 -2.90
CA LEU A 14 -23.03 -10.71 -2.59
C LEU A 14 -22.33 -10.09 -1.37
N TYR A 15 -21.79 -10.95 -0.51
CA TYR A 15 -20.98 -10.50 0.60
C TYR A 15 -19.60 -10.08 0.11
N ARG A 16 -19.13 -8.91 0.56
CA ARG A 16 -17.76 -8.44 0.35
C ARG A 16 -17.16 -8.02 1.67
N PHE A 17 -15.83 -7.95 1.70
CA PHE A 17 -15.13 -7.27 2.77
C PHE A 17 -14.19 -6.19 2.23
N ARG A 18 -13.99 -5.16 3.03
CA ARG A 18 -13.02 -4.09 2.76
C ARG A 18 -12.00 -3.99 3.87
N LEU A 19 -10.76 -3.69 3.51
CA LEU A 19 -9.69 -3.35 4.42
C LEU A 19 -9.57 -1.83 4.51
N LEU A 20 -9.60 -1.31 5.74
CA LEU A 20 -9.45 0.09 6.04
C LEU A 20 -8.08 0.38 6.65
N GLY A 21 -7.49 1.50 6.20
CA GLY A 21 -6.34 2.10 6.84
C GLY A 21 -6.71 2.75 8.17
N PRO A 22 -5.72 3.25 8.93
CA PRO A 22 -5.97 3.85 10.24
C PRO A 22 -6.83 5.11 10.17
N ASP A 23 -6.80 5.81 9.04
CA ASP A 23 -7.55 7.03 8.79
C ASP A 23 -8.97 6.72 8.26
N GLY A 24 -9.37 5.44 8.23
CA GLY A 24 -10.65 4.97 7.70
C GLY A 24 -10.73 4.89 6.17
N SER A 25 -9.64 5.19 5.46
CA SER A 25 -9.58 5.09 4.00
C SER A 25 -9.60 3.62 3.54
N VAL A 26 -10.31 3.36 2.43
CA VAL A 26 -10.37 2.01 1.85
C VAL A 26 -9.06 1.69 1.14
N MET A 27 -8.37 0.63 1.59
CA MET A 27 -7.12 0.16 0.99
C MET A 27 -7.33 -0.96 -0.03
N ALA A 28 -8.29 -1.85 0.24
CA ALA A 28 -8.62 -2.97 -0.65
C ALA A 28 -10.08 -3.38 -0.46
N VAL A 29 -10.69 -3.92 -1.52
CA VAL A 29 -12.04 -4.49 -1.50
C VAL A 29 -11.97 -5.89 -2.13
N SER A 30 -12.61 -6.87 -1.49
CA SER A 30 -12.67 -8.22 -2.01
C SER A 30 -13.61 -8.35 -3.21
N GLN A 31 -13.48 -9.48 -3.90
CA GLN A 31 -14.56 -10.00 -4.74
C GLN A 31 -15.83 -10.29 -3.93
N GLY A 32 -16.94 -10.52 -4.63
CA GLY A 32 -18.20 -10.99 -4.05
C GLY A 32 -18.13 -12.47 -3.65
N PHE A 33 -18.77 -12.80 -2.53
CA PHE A 33 -18.94 -14.15 -2.01
C PHE A 33 -20.43 -14.43 -1.80
N GLU A 34 -20.85 -15.67 -2.03
CA GLU A 34 -22.26 -16.08 -1.90
C GLU A 34 -22.71 -16.19 -0.43
N ASP A 35 -21.80 -16.51 0.48
CA ASP A 35 -22.11 -16.72 1.89
C ASP A 35 -21.02 -16.18 2.85
N LYS A 36 -21.39 -16.06 4.13
CA LYS A 36 -20.50 -15.53 5.17
C LYS A 36 -19.33 -16.46 5.53
N ALA A 37 -19.45 -17.76 5.30
CA ALA A 37 -18.37 -18.70 5.57
C ALA A 37 -17.25 -18.53 4.53
N ALA A 38 -17.62 -18.35 3.26
CA ALA A 38 -16.70 -18.02 2.18
C ALA A 38 -15.98 -16.68 2.43
N VAL A 39 -16.68 -15.66 2.93
CA VAL A 39 -16.05 -14.41 3.38
C VAL A 39 -15.01 -14.65 4.49
N ALA A 40 -15.36 -15.42 5.51
CA ALA A 40 -14.45 -15.71 6.61
C ALA A 40 -13.19 -16.45 6.13
N ALA A 41 -13.34 -17.41 5.21
CA ALA A 41 -12.23 -18.08 4.55
C ALA A 41 -11.37 -17.10 3.73
N GLY A 42 -11.99 -16.20 2.98
CA GLY A 42 -11.30 -15.15 2.23
C GLY A 42 -10.49 -14.21 3.12
N ILE A 43 -11.04 -13.79 4.27
CA ILE A 43 -10.33 -12.96 5.25
C ILE A 43 -9.15 -13.71 5.86
N ALA A 44 -9.31 -15.00 6.18
CA ALA A 44 -8.23 -15.82 6.70
C ALA A 44 -7.08 -15.93 5.69
N ALA A 45 -7.40 -16.21 4.42
CA ALA A 45 -6.43 -16.26 3.33
C ALA A 45 -5.71 -14.92 3.14
N VAL A 46 -6.44 -13.79 3.13
CA VAL A 46 -5.79 -12.46 3.00
C VAL A 46 -4.86 -12.16 4.17
N ARG A 47 -5.21 -12.53 5.41
CA ARG A 47 -4.33 -12.31 6.56
C ARG A 47 -3.03 -13.09 6.47
N GLU A 48 -3.07 -14.29 5.91
CA GLU A 48 -1.88 -15.11 5.66
C GLU A 48 -1.08 -14.54 4.48
N CYS A 49 -1.72 -14.39 3.33
CA CYS A 49 -1.08 -13.95 2.09
C CYS A 49 -0.55 -12.52 2.15
N ALA A 50 -1.27 -11.56 2.75
CA ALA A 50 -0.80 -10.18 2.83
C ALA A 50 0.34 -9.99 3.83
N GLY A 51 0.49 -10.90 4.81
CA GLY A 51 1.59 -10.85 5.77
C GLY A 51 2.93 -11.30 5.19
N THR A 52 2.93 -12.20 4.21
CA THR A 52 4.15 -12.85 3.68
C THR A 52 4.26 -12.85 2.16
N GLY A 53 3.25 -12.37 1.44
CA GLY A 53 3.18 -12.42 -0.02
C GLY A 53 4.25 -11.59 -0.69
N LEU A 54 4.75 -12.09 -1.82
CA LEU A 54 5.69 -11.35 -2.67
C LEU A 54 4.94 -10.33 -3.52
N VAL A 55 5.59 -9.20 -3.77
CA VAL A 55 5.07 -8.14 -4.64
C VAL A 55 5.63 -8.33 -6.04
N THR A 56 4.73 -8.44 -7.02
CA THR A 56 5.06 -8.49 -8.45
C THR A 56 4.40 -7.32 -9.16
N ASP A 57 5.19 -6.48 -9.81
CA ASP A 57 4.67 -5.39 -10.64
C ASP A 57 4.27 -5.93 -12.03
N LEU A 58 3.02 -5.71 -12.42
CA LEU A 58 2.45 -6.09 -13.71
C LEU A 58 2.12 -4.87 -14.58
N SER A 59 2.62 -3.69 -14.21
CA SER A 59 2.45 -2.47 -15.00
C SER A 59 3.08 -2.63 -16.40
N PRO A 60 2.44 -2.12 -17.46
CA PRO A 60 3.03 -2.20 -18.80
C PRO A 60 4.34 -1.42 -18.85
N ALA A 61 5.38 -2.02 -19.45
CA ALA A 61 6.68 -1.39 -19.63
C ALA A 61 6.54 -0.12 -20.48
N GLY A 62 6.64 1.06 -19.85
CA GLY A 62 6.49 2.36 -20.52
C GLY A 62 5.44 3.30 -19.91
N ALA A 63 4.77 2.93 -18.82
CA ALA A 63 3.79 3.78 -18.12
C ALA A 63 4.42 4.99 -17.36
N VAL A 64 5.54 5.52 -17.84
CA VAL A 64 6.07 6.82 -17.41
C VAL A 64 6.36 7.67 -18.62
N SER A 65 5.39 8.49 -19.01
CA SER A 65 5.69 9.84 -19.47
C SER A 65 4.90 10.79 -18.59
N ARG A 66 5.54 11.30 -17.55
CA ARG A 66 5.01 12.44 -16.79
C ARG A 66 4.91 13.59 -17.79
N PRO A 67 3.74 14.24 -17.99
CA PRO A 67 3.69 15.42 -18.81
C PRO A 67 4.65 16.46 -18.23
N ALA A 68 5.55 16.95 -19.08
CA ALA A 68 6.49 18.02 -18.76
C ALA A 68 5.73 19.17 -18.09
N ALA A 69 6.28 19.68 -16.98
CA ALA A 69 5.75 20.86 -16.33
C ALA A 69 5.55 21.95 -17.40
N VAL A 70 4.32 22.45 -17.51
CA VAL A 70 3.99 23.59 -18.37
C VAL A 70 4.89 24.76 -17.93
N PRO A 71 5.72 25.34 -18.82
CA PRO A 71 6.44 26.55 -18.45
C PRO A 71 5.40 27.66 -18.30
N ALA A 72 5.31 28.24 -17.10
CA ALA A 72 4.52 29.44 -16.88
C ALA A 72 5.09 30.54 -17.79
N ALA A 73 4.23 31.05 -18.67
CA ALA A 73 4.59 32.02 -19.69
C ALA A 73 5.02 33.37 -19.09
N ALA A 74 6.09 33.90 -19.68
CA ALA A 74 6.49 35.29 -19.90
C ALA A 74 5.78 36.42 -19.14
N GLY A 75 6.59 37.23 -18.45
CA GLY A 75 6.21 38.56 -17.98
C GLY A 75 7.40 39.46 -17.61
N VAL A 76 7.81 40.29 -18.57
CA VAL A 76 8.49 41.61 -18.46
C VAL A 76 10.04 41.66 -18.36
N ALA A 77 10.58 42.63 -19.10
CA ALA A 77 11.92 42.76 -19.66
C ALA A 77 13.00 43.43 -18.77
N ALA A 78 14.24 42.95 -18.95
CA ALA A 78 15.58 43.61 -19.05
C ALA A 78 16.05 44.69 -18.04
N PRO A 79 17.35 45.06 -17.99
CA PRO A 79 18.59 44.26 -18.04
C PRO A 79 19.51 44.58 -16.82
N GLY A 80 20.46 43.70 -16.48
CA GLY A 80 21.47 44.01 -15.47
C GLY A 80 22.42 42.85 -15.23
N ASP A 81 23.67 43.03 -15.65
CA ASP A 81 24.81 42.14 -15.41
C ASP A 81 24.94 41.79 -13.93
N LEU A 82 24.75 40.51 -13.59
CA LEU A 82 25.27 39.89 -12.38
C LEU A 82 25.67 38.44 -12.70
N PRO A 83 26.84 37.96 -12.26
CA PRO A 83 27.33 36.64 -12.62
C PRO A 83 26.41 35.57 -12.02
N VAL A 84 25.85 34.73 -12.89
CA VAL A 84 25.16 33.52 -12.51
C VAL A 84 26.17 32.59 -11.86
N VAL A 85 26.09 32.46 -10.54
CA VAL A 85 26.70 31.33 -9.83
C VAL A 85 25.91 30.10 -10.23
N VAL A 86 26.43 29.36 -11.21
CA VAL A 86 26.00 27.98 -11.45
C VAL A 86 26.41 27.15 -10.23
N PRO A 87 25.46 26.56 -9.46
CA PRO A 87 25.84 25.53 -8.53
C PRO A 87 26.29 24.35 -9.39
N ALA A 88 27.59 24.02 -9.31
CA ALA A 88 28.10 22.78 -9.84
C ALA A 88 27.30 21.64 -9.20
N CYS A 89 26.52 20.91 -10.00
CA CYS A 89 26.05 19.59 -9.61
C CYS A 89 27.27 18.68 -9.53
N ASP A 90 27.96 18.74 -8.40
CA ASP A 90 29.04 17.82 -8.06
C ASP A 90 28.40 16.46 -7.78
N ASP A 91 28.59 15.50 -8.69
CA ASP A 91 28.14 14.12 -8.60
C ASP A 91 29.00 13.38 -7.57
N ARG A 92 28.89 13.79 -6.29
CA ARG A 92 29.52 13.07 -5.17
C ARG A 92 28.64 11.91 -4.76
N ARG A 93 28.89 10.75 -5.36
CA ARG A 93 28.47 9.44 -4.84
C ARG A 93 28.97 9.27 -3.41
N LEU A 94 28.08 9.48 -2.43
CA LEU A 94 28.31 9.10 -1.05
C LEU A 94 28.06 7.58 -0.91
N PRO A 95 28.95 6.81 -0.29
CA PRO A 95 28.70 5.40 -0.04
C PRO A 95 27.57 5.26 0.99
N VAL A 96 26.44 4.74 0.56
CA VAL A 96 25.32 4.38 1.44
C VAL A 96 25.80 3.25 2.35
N ARG A 97 25.97 3.54 3.65
CA ARG A 97 26.14 2.50 4.65
C ARG A 97 24.82 1.75 4.80
N LEU A 98 24.79 0.52 4.30
CA LEU A 98 23.69 -0.41 4.56
C LEU A 98 23.65 -0.73 6.05
N HIS A 99 22.60 -0.28 6.75
CA HIS A 99 22.27 -0.78 8.08
C HIS A 99 21.59 -2.14 7.92
N ALA A 100 22.32 -3.21 8.21
CA ALA A 100 21.78 -4.55 8.30
C ALA A 100 20.88 -4.64 9.55
N TYR A 101 19.57 -4.70 9.37
CA TYR A 101 18.64 -5.02 10.44
C TYR A 101 18.67 -6.53 10.70
N ALA A 102 19.07 -6.92 11.91
CA ALA A 102 19.01 -8.30 12.36
C ALA A 102 17.55 -8.69 12.69
N LEU A 103 17.04 -9.72 12.01
CA LEU A 103 15.68 -10.23 12.21
C LEU A 103 15.62 -11.04 13.52
N ALA A 104 15.02 -10.48 14.56
CA ALA A 104 14.77 -11.20 15.81
C ALA A 104 13.68 -12.26 15.61
N LYS A 105 14.06 -13.54 15.63
CA LYS A 105 13.13 -14.68 15.64
C LYS A 105 12.53 -14.84 17.04
N THR A 106 11.38 -14.19 17.30
CA THR A 106 10.55 -14.55 18.45
C THR A 106 9.34 -15.35 17.98
N THR A 107 9.24 -16.60 18.42
CA THR A 107 8.08 -17.46 18.22
C THR A 107 6.92 -16.99 19.10
N ARG A 108 6.06 -16.13 18.57
CA ARG A 108 4.84 -15.72 19.26
C ARG A 108 3.85 -16.88 19.23
N ARG A 109 3.58 -17.50 20.39
CA ARG A 109 2.49 -18.47 20.52
C ARG A 109 1.16 -17.76 20.23
N GLN A 110 0.47 -18.19 19.17
CA GLN A 110 -0.86 -17.70 18.84
C GLN A 110 -1.87 -18.31 19.83
N ALA A 111 -2.54 -17.45 20.61
CA ALA A 111 -3.72 -17.84 21.38
C ALA A 111 -4.93 -17.87 20.45
N ALA A 112 -5.75 -18.92 20.55
CA ALA A 112 -6.92 -19.12 19.69
C ALA A 112 -7.96 -18.01 19.87
N PRO A 113 -8.61 -17.54 18.79
CA PRO A 113 -9.63 -16.51 18.89
C PRO A 113 -10.93 -17.09 19.46
N ARG A 114 -11.43 -16.43 20.51
CA ARG A 114 -12.63 -16.70 21.32
C ARG A 114 -13.99 -16.81 20.58
N TRP A 115 -14.04 -16.70 19.26
CA TRP A 115 -15.29 -16.84 18.49
C TRP A 115 -15.44 -18.23 17.83
N ALA A 116 -14.46 -19.13 18.02
CA ALA A 116 -14.47 -20.50 17.49
C ALA A 116 -15.39 -21.47 18.27
N SER A 117 -16.25 -20.99 19.17
CA SER A 117 -17.12 -21.83 20.02
C SER A 117 -18.58 -21.49 19.79
N ALA A 118 -19.14 -21.94 18.67
CA ALA A 118 -20.59 -22.02 18.47
C ALA A 118 -20.93 -23.04 17.38
N ALA A 119 -20.72 -24.32 17.68
CA ALA A 119 -21.34 -25.42 16.95
C ALA A 119 -21.46 -26.61 17.91
N THR A 120 -22.53 -26.64 18.68
CA THR A 120 -23.02 -27.90 19.27
C THR A 120 -24.51 -27.96 18.96
N ARG A 121 -24.89 -29.10 18.40
CA ARG A 121 -26.23 -29.49 17.95
C ARG A 121 -27.25 -29.44 19.09
#